data_AF-A0A2W6YWQ8-F1
#
_entry.id   AF-A0A2W6YWQ8-F1
#
_cell.length_a   1.000
_cell.length_b   1.000
_cell.length_c   1.000
_cell.angle_alpha   90.00
_cell.angle_beta   90.00
_cell.angle_gamma   90.00
#
_symmetry.space_group_name_H-M   'P 1'
#
loop_
_entity.id
_entity.type
_entity.pdbx_description
1 polymer ?
#
loop_
_entity_poly.entity_id
_entity_poly.type
_entity_poly.pdbx_seq_one_letter_code
_entity_poly.pdbx_strand_id
1 'polypeptide(L)'
;MYSSKRRGRFVDYYSTIFENQLNSLVNWKREKGIKTTVVNTTTTGTTDTAIKNYITNFYQSNPNLVYILLVGDSGDIPSHTYGYYGGEQHWSDSYYGQLTNDYYPEAFVGRLSGNSVGIKTMTDRILEYEKNPLAGDWMKNAIGIGSNEGNGYGNDGEADYVHLRKIRTQLKDYGYQTVYEFYQGSQGGEDATGEPTPTMINNAMNAGTGFSIIQGTVT
;
A
#
# COMPACT_ATOMS: atom_id res chain seq x y z
N MET A 1 12.18 -18.19 8.07
CA MET A 1 12.42 -17.13 9.08
C MET A 1 13.02 -15.93 8.37
N TYR A 2 12.20 -14.99 7.88
CA TYR A 2 12.70 -13.77 7.23
C TYR A 2 13.29 -12.86 8.32
N SER A 3 14.61 -12.85 8.43
CA SER A 3 15.32 -11.83 9.20
C SER A 3 15.06 -10.49 8.53
N SER A 4 14.13 -9.69 9.08
CA SER A 4 14.05 -8.26 8.80
C SER A 4 15.47 -7.69 8.83
N LYS A 5 16.01 -7.31 7.66
CA LYS A 5 17.32 -6.68 7.54
C LYS A 5 17.20 -5.33 8.24
N ARG A 6 17.48 -5.28 9.55
CA ARG A 6 17.25 -4.17 10.50
C ARG A 6 17.94 -2.83 10.16
N ARG A 7 18.53 -2.68 8.97
CA ARG A 7 19.19 -1.46 8.48
C ARG A 7 18.95 -1.30 6.98
N GLY A 8 17.67 -1.35 6.59
CA GLY A 8 17.23 -1.15 5.22
C GLY A 8 17.61 0.23 4.71
N ARG A 9 18.19 0.27 3.50
CA ARG A 9 18.31 1.51 2.73
C ARG A 9 16.99 1.76 2.02
N PHE A 10 16.57 3.02 1.96
CA PHE A 10 15.41 3.52 1.25
C PHE A 10 15.94 4.33 0.04
N VAL A 11 15.63 3.91 -1.17
CA VAL A 11 15.94 4.68 -2.39
C VAL A 11 14.64 5.26 -2.89
N ASP A 12 14.59 6.58 -2.95
CA ASP A 12 13.39 7.32 -3.28
C ASP A 12 13.62 8.10 -4.56
N TYR A 13 12.68 7.97 -5.49
CA TYR A 13 12.79 8.40 -6.87
C TYR A 13 11.96 9.66 -7.11
N TYR A 14 12.62 10.71 -7.61
CA TYR A 14 12.05 12.05 -7.74
C TYR A 14 12.00 12.51 -9.19
N SER A 15 10.90 13.15 -9.56
CA SER A 15 10.95 14.29 -10.48
C SER A 15 11.34 15.54 -9.66
N THR A 16 12.16 16.44 -10.18
CA THR A 16 12.67 17.64 -9.47
C THR A 16 11.58 18.56 -8.92
N ILE A 17 10.34 18.37 -9.39
CA ILE A 17 9.14 19.10 -8.99
C ILE A 17 8.61 18.78 -7.57
N PHE A 18 9.06 17.69 -6.93
CA PHE A 18 8.52 17.23 -5.64
C PHE A 18 9.47 17.33 -4.45
N GLU A 19 10.71 17.81 -4.65
CA GLU A 19 11.75 17.83 -3.61
C GLU A 19 11.28 18.53 -2.32
N ASN A 20 10.60 19.67 -2.46
CA ASN A 20 10.11 20.44 -1.32
C ASN A 20 9.06 19.70 -0.50
N GLN A 21 8.18 18.92 -1.14
CA GLN A 21 7.09 18.21 -0.48
C GLN A 21 7.60 17.04 0.37
N LEU A 22 8.77 16.50 0.04
CA LEU A 22 9.26 15.26 0.64
C LEU A 22 10.41 15.46 1.63
N ASN A 23 11.04 16.65 1.65
CA ASN A 23 12.13 16.97 2.57
C ASN A 23 11.83 16.56 4.02
N SER A 24 10.62 16.85 4.52
CA SER A 24 10.21 16.46 5.87
C SER A 24 10.13 14.95 6.07
N LEU A 25 9.63 14.21 5.06
CA LEU A 25 9.57 12.75 5.10
C LEU A 25 10.96 12.14 5.07
N VAL A 26 11.81 12.59 4.15
CA VAL A 26 13.19 12.14 4.00
C VAL A 26 13.98 12.35 5.30
N ASN A 27 13.88 13.55 5.88
CA ASN A 27 14.53 13.86 7.15
C ASN A 27 14.01 12.96 8.26
N TRP A 28 12.69 12.80 8.39
CA TRP A 28 12.11 11.90 9.37
C TRP A 28 12.57 10.44 9.22
N LYS A 29 12.64 9.91 7.99
CA LYS A 29 13.15 8.55 7.75
C LYS A 29 14.61 8.42 8.18
N ARG A 30 15.44 9.44 7.92
CA ARG A 30 16.84 9.48 8.40
C ARG A 30 16.92 9.57 9.93
N GLU A 31 16.10 10.41 10.56
CA GLU A 31 16.01 10.58 12.01
C GLU A 31 15.66 9.25 12.72
N LYS A 32 14.71 8.47 12.19
CA LYS A 32 14.34 7.15 12.73
C LYS A 32 15.31 6.02 12.33
N GLY A 33 16.48 6.36 11.78
CA GLY A 33 17.58 5.42 11.50
C GLY A 33 17.49 4.67 10.17
N ILE A 34 16.60 5.07 9.26
CA ILE A 34 16.51 4.50 7.91
C ILE A 34 17.44 5.30 6.99
N LYS A 35 18.42 4.63 6.38
CA LYS A 35 19.35 5.28 5.46
C LYS A 35 18.62 5.63 4.16
N THR A 36 18.43 6.92 3.89
CA THR A 36 17.67 7.38 2.72
C THR A 36 18.54 8.07 1.67
N THR A 37 18.53 7.51 0.46
CA THR A 37 19.11 8.11 -0.76
C THR A 37 17.98 8.65 -1.63
N VAL A 38 18.14 9.88 -2.10
CA VAL A 38 17.20 10.58 -2.99
C VAL A 38 17.85 10.71 -4.36
N VAL A 39 17.14 10.31 -5.41
CA VAL A 39 17.64 10.30 -6.80
C VAL A 39 16.55 10.81 -7.72
N ASN A 40 16.91 11.58 -8.75
CA ASN A 40 15.93 12.12 -9.69
C ASN A 40 15.99 11.48 -11.10
N THR A 41 14.93 11.70 -11.88
CA THR A 41 14.79 11.23 -13.29
C THR A 41 15.91 11.73 -14.20
N THR A 42 16.50 12.89 -13.91
CA THR A 42 17.65 13.40 -14.66
C THR A 42 18.91 12.56 -14.46
N THR A 43 18.98 11.78 -13.38
CA THR A 43 20.08 10.84 -13.07
C THR A 43 19.81 9.45 -13.61
N THR A 44 18.58 8.97 -13.51
CA THR A 44 18.19 7.59 -13.83
C THR A 44 17.72 7.40 -15.27
N GLY A 45 17.28 8.47 -15.94
CA GLY A 45 16.43 8.40 -17.14
C GLY A 45 14.95 8.29 -16.80
N THR A 46 14.07 8.48 -17.79
CA THR A 46 12.61 8.58 -17.60
C THR A 46 11.83 7.34 -18.04
N THR A 47 12.49 6.31 -18.56
CA THR A 47 11.84 5.05 -18.94
C THR A 47 11.91 4.05 -17.81
N ASP A 48 10.92 3.15 -17.71
CA ASP A 48 10.87 2.08 -16.71
C ASP A 48 12.18 1.25 -16.68
N THR A 49 12.72 0.95 -17.85
CA THR A 49 13.96 0.21 -18.04
C THR A 49 15.18 0.99 -17.52
N ALA A 50 15.26 2.30 -17.81
CA ALA A 50 16.37 3.12 -17.33
C ALA A 50 16.36 3.25 -15.79
N ILE A 51 15.17 3.46 -15.23
CA ILE A 51 14.93 3.49 -13.78
C ILE A 51 15.30 2.16 -13.14
N LYS A 52 14.83 1.05 -13.71
CA LYS A 52 15.13 -0.30 -13.23
C LYS A 52 16.63 -0.57 -13.25
N ASN A 53 17.31 -0.25 -14.34
CA ASN A 53 18.76 -0.43 -14.46
C ASN A 53 19.52 0.36 -13.39
N TYR A 54 19.10 1.60 -13.12
CA TYR A 54 19.69 2.39 -12.03
C TYR A 54 19.51 1.68 -10.67
N ILE A 55 18.29 1.24 -10.36
CA ILE A 55 17.99 0.56 -9.08
C ILE A 55 18.77 -0.74 -8.95
N THR A 56 18.87 -1.55 -10.02
CA THR A 56 19.66 -2.78 -10.05
C THR A 56 21.14 -2.51 -9.78
N ASN A 57 21.72 -1.51 -10.42
CA ASN A 57 23.13 -1.12 -10.19
C ASN A 57 23.33 -0.60 -8.77
N PHE A 58 22.38 0.18 -8.25
CA PHE A 58 22.40 0.63 -6.86
C PHE A 58 22.34 -0.56 -5.89
N TYR A 59 21.48 -1.55 -6.14
CA TYR A 59 21.35 -2.75 -5.33
C TYR A 59 22.63 -3.58 -5.29
N GLN A 60 23.33 -3.75 -6.42
CA GLN A 60 24.59 -4.47 -6.48
C GLN A 60 25.65 -3.87 -5.55
N SER A 61 25.71 -2.54 -5.47
CA SER A 61 26.61 -1.82 -4.54
C SER A 61 26.06 -1.76 -3.11
N ASN A 62 24.76 -2.00 -2.93
CA ASN A 62 24.04 -1.81 -1.69
C ASN A 62 23.03 -2.96 -1.45
N PRO A 63 23.50 -4.20 -1.21
CA PRO A 63 22.65 -5.41 -1.09
C PRO A 63 21.73 -5.41 0.15
N ASN A 64 21.76 -4.33 0.93
CA ASN A 64 20.89 -4.04 2.06
C ASN A 64 19.79 -3.02 1.74
N LEU A 65 19.56 -2.68 0.46
CA LEU A 65 18.33 -2.01 0.02
C LEU A 65 17.13 -2.87 0.42
N VAL A 66 16.12 -2.24 1.01
CA VAL A 66 14.90 -2.93 1.46
C VAL A 66 13.65 -2.25 0.91
N TYR A 67 13.70 -0.94 0.71
CA TYR A 67 12.54 -0.15 0.32
C TYR A 67 12.87 0.72 -0.89
N ILE A 68 11.94 0.75 -1.83
CA ILE A 68 11.92 1.67 -2.96
C ILE A 68 10.59 2.43 -2.87
N LEU A 69 10.66 3.76 -2.86
CA LEU A 69 9.49 4.61 -2.99
C LEU A 69 9.58 5.37 -4.31
N LEU A 70 8.50 5.31 -5.07
CA LEU A 70 8.32 6.06 -6.30
C LEU A 70 7.45 7.28 -5.99
N VAL A 71 7.86 8.48 -6.40
CA VAL A 71 7.06 9.69 -6.16
C VAL A 71 6.73 10.42 -7.44
N GLY A 72 5.44 10.38 -7.78
CA GLY A 72 4.89 10.87 -9.04
C GLY A 72 3.88 9.88 -9.61
N ASP A 73 3.06 10.37 -10.54
CA ASP A 73 2.11 9.53 -11.26
C ASP A 73 2.82 8.77 -12.40
N SER A 74 2.09 7.92 -13.13
CA SER A 74 2.57 7.14 -14.27
C SER A 74 3.20 7.99 -15.38
N GLY A 75 2.81 9.25 -15.52
CA GLY A 75 3.43 10.20 -16.44
C GLY A 75 4.79 10.76 -15.96
N ASP A 76 5.04 10.76 -14.66
CA ASP A 76 6.31 11.21 -14.05
C ASP A 76 7.30 10.05 -13.90
N ILE A 77 6.78 8.91 -13.44
CA ILE A 77 7.50 7.64 -13.24
C ILE A 77 6.64 6.54 -13.84
N PRO A 78 6.99 5.97 -15.00
CA PRO A 78 6.20 4.93 -15.62
C PRO A 78 6.09 3.69 -14.72
N SER A 79 4.98 2.98 -14.80
CA SER A 79 4.92 1.59 -14.32
C SER A 79 5.34 0.65 -15.46
N HIS A 80 5.80 -0.55 -15.14
CA HIS A 80 6.13 -1.55 -16.15
C HIS A 80 4.89 -2.36 -16.54
N THR A 81 4.68 -2.64 -17.82
CA THR A 81 3.61 -3.56 -18.26
C THR A 81 4.18 -4.93 -18.60
N TYR A 82 3.61 -5.98 -17.99
CA TYR A 82 3.83 -7.37 -18.41
C TYR A 82 2.83 -7.83 -19.48
N GLY A 83 1.96 -6.92 -19.93
CA GLY A 83 1.03 -7.18 -21.03
C GLY A 83 1.75 -7.30 -22.36
N TYR A 84 1.08 -7.89 -23.35
CA TYR A 84 1.60 -8.01 -24.71
C TYR A 84 0.89 -7.04 -25.67
N TYR A 85 1.49 -6.80 -26.83
CA TYR A 85 0.92 -5.91 -27.84
C TYR A 85 -0.40 -6.46 -28.39
N GLY A 86 -1.47 -5.65 -28.31
CA GLY A 86 -2.82 -6.04 -28.73
C GLY A 86 -3.62 -6.83 -27.68
N GLY A 87 -3.10 -6.97 -26.46
CA GLY A 87 -3.79 -7.55 -25.32
C GLY A 87 -4.00 -6.56 -24.16
N GLU A 88 -4.55 -7.07 -23.07
CA GLU A 88 -4.65 -6.33 -21.81
C GLU A 88 -3.26 -5.95 -21.30
N GLN A 89 -3.14 -4.73 -20.77
CA GLN A 89 -1.91 -4.26 -20.14
C GLN A 89 -1.92 -4.62 -18.66
N HIS A 90 -0.81 -5.16 -18.17
CA HIS A 90 -0.63 -5.57 -16.78
C HIS A 90 0.41 -4.68 -16.12
N TRP A 91 0.02 -3.47 -15.75
CA TRP A 91 0.88 -2.47 -15.14
C TRP A 91 1.26 -2.86 -13.70
N SER A 92 2.54 -2.80 -13.37
CA SER A 92 3.04 -3.11 -12.04
C SER A 92 4.31 -2.34 -11.71
N ASP A 93 4.37 -1.84 -10.47
CA ASP A 93 5.59 -1.29 -9.88
C ASP A 93 6.44 -2.37 -9.19
N SER A 94 5.93 -3.60 -8.99
CA SER A 94 6.72 -4.72 -8.43
C SER A 94 7.97 -4.99 -9.25
N TYR A 95 7.90 -4.69 -10.55
CA TYR A 95 9.02 -4.72 -11.48
C TYR A 95 10.26 -4.03 -10.92
N TYR A 96 10.13 -2.87 -10.26
CA TYR A 96 11.28 -2.14 -9.72
C TYR A 96 11.97 -2.89 -8.57
N GLY A 97 11.25 -3.75 -7.85
CA GLY A 97 11.78 -4.57 -6.76
C GLY A 97 12.36 -5.92 -7.18
N GLN A 98 12.07 -6.42 -8.39
CA GLN A 98 12.57 -7.71 -8.93
C GLN A 98 13.99 -7.57 -9.48
N LEU A 99 15.00 -7.60 -8.61
CA LEU A 99 16.40 -7.25 -8.88
C LEU A 99 17.27 -8.47 -9.20
N THR A 100 16.69 -9.68 -9.17
CA THR A 100 17.29 -10.92 -9.66
C THR A 100 16.50 -11.49 -10.85
N ASN A 101 16.83 -12.71 -11.29
CA ASN A 101 16.25 -13.32 -12.49
C ASN A 101 14.96 -14.11 -12.21
N ASP A 102 14.10 -13.59 -11.35
CA ASP A 102 12.78 -14.14 -11.05
C ASP A 102 11.77 -13.04 -10.72
N TYR A 103 10.52 -13.43 -10.42
CA TYR A 103 9.44 -12.49 -10.13
C TYR A 103 9.30 -12.12 -8.64
N TYR A 104 10.17 -12.63 -7.76
CA TYR A 104 10.16 -12.33 -6.34
C TYR A 104 10.93 -11.02 -6.07
N PRO A 105 10.29 -9.96 -5.56
CA PRO A 105 11.00 -8.71 -5.30
C PRO A 105 12.03 -8.83 -4.15
N GLU A 106 13.27 -8.41 -4.39
CA GLU A 106 14.29 -8.24 -3.34
C GLU A 106 14.08 -6.99 -2.48
N ALA A 107 13.28 -6.04 -2.97
CA ALA A 107 12.93 -4.81 -2.26
C ALA A 107 11.42 -4.55 -2.32
N PHE A 108 10.87 -4.02 -1.23
CA PHE A 108 9.48 -3.58 -1.16
C PHE A 108 9.32 -2.28 -1.95
N VAL A 109 8.37 -2.25 -2.88
CA VAL A 109 8.07 -1.08 -3.70
C VAL A 109 6.76 -0.46 -3.24
N GLY A 110 6.77 0.86 -3.05
CA GLY A 110 5.55 1.67 -2.87
C GLY A 110 5.57 2.89 -3.77
N ARG A 111 4.43 3.57 -3.90
CA ARG A 111 4.30 4.81 -4.68
C ARG A 111 3.48 5.87 -3.96
N LEU A 112 3.96 7.11 -3.98
CA LEU A 112 3.16 8.31 -3.72
C LEU A 112 2.74 8.89 -5.08
N SER A 113 1.56 8.51 -5.55
CA SER A 113 1.04 8.97 -6.85
C SER A 113 0.17 10.21 -6.69
N GLY A 114 0.46 11.25 -7.47
CA GLY A 114 -0.36 12.45 -7.54
C GLY A 114 0.44 13.68 -7.92
N ASN A 115 -0.27 14.81 -8.03
CA ASN A 115 0.37 16.10 -8.20
C ASN A 115 1.05 16.59 -6.90
N SER A 116 1.69 17.76 -6.97
CA SER A 116 2.42 18.35 -5.85
C SER A 116 1.58 18.47 -4.56
N VAL A 117 0.30 18.85 -4.67
CA VAL A 117 -0.62 18.99 -3.52
C VAL A 117 -0.98 17.61 -2.95
N GLY A 118 -1.23 16.62 -3.81
CA GLY A 118 -1.48 15.24 -3.41
C GLY A 118 -0.29 14.61 -2.69
N ILE A 119 0.92 14.77 -3.23
CA ILE A 119 2.15 14.27 -2.62
C ILE A 119 2.41 14.93 -1.26
N LYS A 120 2.18 16.24 -1.14
CA LYS A 120 2.26 16.91 0.14
C LYS A 120 1.28 16.33 1.15
N THR A 121 0.04 16.13 0.74
CA THR A 121 -1.02 15.59 1.61
C THR A 121 -0.67 14.18 2.09
N MET A 122 -0.20 13.30 1.21
CA MET A 122 0.23 11.96 1.60
C MET A 122 1.44 11.98 2.54
N THR A 123 2.42 12.84 2.26
CA THR A 123 3.60 13.02 3.12
C THR A 123 3.22 13.50 4.51
N ASP A 124 2.36 14.51 4.61
CA ASP A 124 1.90 15.06 5.88
C ASP A 124 1.13 14.00 6.69
N ARG A 125 0.27 13.20 6.05
CA ARG A 125 -0.44 12.08 6.70
C ARG A 125 0.51 10.99 7.21
N ILE A 126 1.55 10.64 6.46
CA ILE A 126 2.58 9.67 6.90
C ILE A 126 3.32 10.22 8.13
N LEU A 127 3.70 11.49 8.09
CA LEU A 127 4.40 12.14 9.20
C LEU A 127 3.52 12.23 10.45
N GLU A 128 2.25 12.58 10.30
CA GLU A 128 1.28 12.60 11.39
C GLU A 128 1.15 11.21 12.00
N TYR A 129 0.86 10.19 11.20
CA TYR A 129 0.72 8.81 11.68
C TYR A 129 1.97 8.29 12.40
N GLU A 130 3.18 8.57 11.87
CA GLU A 130 4.43 8.04 12.42
C GLU A 130 5.01 8.85 13.59
N LYS A 131 4.77 10.16 13.65
CA LYS A 131 5.36 11.04 14.68
C LYS A 131 4.37 11.37 15.79
N ASN A 132 3.15 11.74 15.41
CA ASN A 132 2.15 12.32 16.30
C ASN A 132 0.77 11.73 15.98
N PRO A 133 0.58 10.40 16.10
CA PRO A 133 -0.72 9.79 15.82
C PRO A 133 -1.78 10.39 16.73
N LEU A 134 -2.98 10.59 16.20
CA LEU A 134 -4.13 11.03 17.00
C LEU A 134 -4.32 10.10 18.20
N ALA A 135 -4.59 10.66 19.36
CA ALA A 135 -4.91 9.87 20.54
C ALA A 135 -6.25 9.13 20.35
N GLY A 136 -6.39 7.98 21.01
CA GLY A 136 -7.61 7.18 21.00
C GLY A 136 -7.37 5.73 20.56
N ASP A 137 -8.46 4.97 20.49
CA ASP A 137 -8.44 3.53 20.19
C ASP A 137 -8.74 3.21 18.72
N TRP A 138 -8.73 4.21 17.83
CA TRP A 138 -9.04 4.03 16.41
C TRP A 138 -8.18 2.96 15.73
N MET A 139 -6.92 2.77 16.16
CA MET A 139 -6.04 1.71 15.66
C MET A 139 -6.52 0.29 16.01
N LYS A 140 -7.43 0.14 16.98
CA LYS A 140 -8.02 -1.14 17.37
C LYS A 140 -9.37 -1.38 16.69
N ASN A 141 -9.76 -0.51 15.76
CA ASN A 141 -10.99 -0.62 14.99
C ASN A 141 -10.67 -0.95 13.53
N ALA A 142 -11.42 -1.90 12.96
CA ALA A 142 -11.31 -2.30 11.57
C ALA A 142 -12.66 -2.34 10.85
N ILE A 143 -12.63 -2.29 9.52
CA ILE A 143 -13.79 -2.47 8.65
C ILE A 143 -13.55 -3.66 7.72
N GLY A 144 -14.55 -4.54 7.57
CA GLY A 144 -14.61 -5.55 6.51
C GLY A 144 -15.78 -5.26 5.58
N ILE A 145 -15.50 -5.03 4.29
CA ILE A 145 -16.51 -4.83 3.23
C ILE A 145 -16.46 -6.02 2.27
N GLY A 146 -17.56 -6.75 2.15
CA GLY A 146 -17.60 -8.03 1.43
C GLY A 146 -18.80 -8.18 0.53
N SER A 147 -18.58 -8.71 -0.68
CA SER A 147 -19.67 -9.16 -1.53
C SER A 147 -20.34 -10.44 -1.00
N ASN A 148 -21.49 -10.80 -1.57
CA ASN A 148 -22.10 -12.12 -1.34
C ASN A 148 -21.68 -13.17 -2.39
N GLU A 149 -20.65 -12.88 -3.18
CA GLU A 149 -20.15 -13.70 -4.28
C GLU A 149 -19.01 -14.64 -3.83
N GLY A 150 -18.51 -15.45 -4.76
CA GLY A 150 -17.33 -16.30 -4.57
C GLY A 150 -17.61 -17.68 -3.96
N ASN A 151 -18.83 -17.98 -3.51
CA ASN A 151 -19.14 -19.29 -2.91
C ASN A 151 -18.78 -20.46 -3.85
N GLY A 152 -17.91 -21.36 -3.39
CA GLY A 152 -17.39 -22.50 -4.17
C GLY A 152 -16.21 -22.16 -5.11
N TYR A 153 -15.84 -20.88 -5.23
CA TYR A 153 -14.77 -20.40 -6.11
C TYR A 153 -13.64 -19.67 -5.37
N GLY A 154 -13.96 -19.01 -4.24
CA GLY A 154 -12.99 -18.31 -3.41
C GLY A 154 -11.96 -19.26 -2.79
N ASN A 155 -10.95 -18.68 -2.14
CA ASN A 155 -9.98 -19.48 -1.39
C ASN A 155 -10.71 -20.36 -0.37
N ASP A 156 -10.31 -21.63 -0.26
CA ASP A 156 -10.99 -22.64 0.57
C ASP A 156 -12.50 -22.83 0.25
N GLY A 157 -12.96 -22.41 -0.94
CA GLY A 157 -14.35 -22.49 -1.39
C GLY A 157 -15.28 -21.45 -0.78
N GLU A 158 -14.72 -20.41 -0.13
CA GLU A 158 -15.48 -19.43 0.64
C GLU A 158 -16.11 -18.34 -0.22
N ALA A 159 -17.30 -17.89 0.16
CA ALA A 159 -17.81 -16.59 -0.28
C ALA A 159 -17.01 -15.44 0.38
N ASP A 160 -16.98 -14.27 -0.26
CA ASP A 160 -16.17 -13.13 0.20
C ASP A 160 -16.50 -12.71 1.65
N TYR A 161 -17.79 -12.59 1.99
CA TYR A 161 -18.20 -12.27 3.35
C TYR A 161 -17.79 -13.34 4.38
N VAL A 162 -17.73 -14.62 3.98
CA VAL A 162 -17.31 -15.73 4.85
C VAL A 162 -15.81 -15.61 5.13
N HIS A 163 -15.02 -15.30 4.09
CA HIS A 163 -13.59 -15.06 4.22
C HIS A 163 -13.30 -13.89 5.17
N LEU A 164 -14.00 -12.77 4.98
CA LEU A 164 -13.86 -11.61 5.86
C LEU A 164 -14.32 -11.89 7.30
N ARG A 165 -15.31 -12.77 7.51
CA ARG A 165 -15.70 -13.24 8.85
C ARG A 165 -14.55 -13.96 9.56
N LYS A 166 -13.78 -14.79 8.82
CA LYS A 166 -12.60 -15.47 9.36
C LYS A 166 -11.49 -14.50 9.72
N ILE A 167 -11.22 -13.52 8.85
CA ILE A 167 -10.24 -12.47 9.15
C ILE A 167 -10.68 -11.66 10.37
N ARG A 168 -11.97 -11.33 10.48
CA ARG A 168 -12.52 -10.66 11.66
C ARG A 168 -12.24 -11.43 12.94
N THR A 169 -12.47 -12.75 12.96
CA THR A 169 -12.17 -13.58 14.13
C THR A 169 -10.69 -13.45 14.51
N GLN A 170 -9.78 -13.55 13.53
CA GLN A 170 -8.34 -13.38 13.79
C GLN A 170 -8.00 -11.98 14.34
N LEU A 171 -8.63 -10.93 13.82
CA LEU A 171 -8.42 -9.56 14.31
C LEU A 171 -8.91 -9.41 15.76
N LYS A 172 -10.09 -9.95 16.08
CA LYS A 172 -10.64 -9.94 17.44
C LYS A 172 -9.75 -10.71 18.41
N ASP A 173 -9.27 -11.89 18.01
CA ASP A 173 -8.35 -12.71 18.81
C ASP A 173 -7.01 -12.00 19.06
N TYR A 174 -6.57 -11.16 18.11
CA TYR A 174 -5.36 -10.34 18.23
C TYR A 174 -5.56 -9.06 19.07
N GLY A 175 -6.80 -8.74 19.47
CA GLY A 175 -7.11 -7.61 20.36
C GLY A 175 -7.76 -6.39 19.70
N TYR A 176 -8.21 -6.49 18.45
CA TYR A 176 -9.09 -5.47 17.87
C TYR A 176 -10.41 -5.41 18.65
N GLN A 177 -10.86 -4.19 18.95
CA GLN A 177 -12.04 -3.92 19.78
C GLN A 177 -13.31 -3.90 18.94
N THR A 178 -13.27 -3.22 17.79
CA THR A 178 -14.40 -3.16 16.85
C THR A 178 -13.95 -3.65 15.49
N VAL A 179 -14.73 -4.53 14.87
CA VAL A 179 -14.53 -4.92 13.47
C VAL A 179 -15.91 -4.87 12.83
N TYR A 180 -16.16 -3.81 12.07
CA TYR A 180 -17.42 -3.57 11.39
C TYR A 180 -17.59 -4.60 10.26
N GLU A 181 -18.79 -5.17 10.18
CA GLU A 181 -19.23 -6.05 9.10
C GLU A 181 -20.12 -5.23 8.18
N PHE A 182 -19.67 -5.02 6.93
CA PHE A 182 -20.44 -4.37 5.87
C PHE A 182 -20.52 -5.34 4.70
N TYR A 183 -21.41 -6.32 4.81
CA TYR A 183 -21.52 -7.37 3.81
C TYR A 183 -22.78 -7.20 2.99
N GLN A 184 -22.67 -7.47 1.69
CA GLN A 184 -23.79 -7.39 0.76
C GLN A 184 -24.94 -8.32 1.21
N GLY A 185 -26.17 -7.81 1.20
CA GLY A 185 -27.37 -8.55 1.57
C GLY A 185 -27.64 -8.60 3.09
N SER A 186 -27.67 -9.79 3.68
CA SER A 186 -27.93 -9.96 5.12
C SER A 186 -27.26 -11.24 5.58
N GLN A 187 -26.02 -11.12 6.07
CA GLN A 187 -25.13 -12.25 6.32
C GLN A 187 -25.04 -12.64 7.80
N GLY A 188 -25.90 -12.07 8.65
CA GLY A 188 -26.01 -12.36 10.07
C GLY A 188 -24.72 -12.07 10.87
N GLY A 189 -24.72 -12.46 12.15
CA GLY A 189 -23.61 -12.07 13.04
C GLY A 189 -23.75 -10.60 13.45
N GLU A 190 -22.70 -9.81 13.23
CA GLU A 190 -22.72 -8.36 13.48
C GLU A 190 -23.03 -7.54 12.22
N ASP A 191 -23.18 -8.20 11.08
CA ASP A 191 -23.67 -7.60 9.83
C ASP A 191 -25.11 -7.13 9.98
N ALA A 192 -25.35 -5.87 9.60
CA ALA A 192 -26.69 -5.31 9.64
C ALA A 192 -27.61 -5.98 8.61
N THR A 193 -28.91 -5.96 8.84
CA THR A 193 -29.87 -6.40 7.83
C THR A 193 -29.93 -5.40 6.67
N GLY A 194 -29.81 -5.90 5.45
CA GLY A 194 -29.87 -5.13 4.22
C GLY A 194 -28.49 -4.67 3.73
N GLU A 195 -28.49 -4.02 2.58
CA GLU A 195 -27.23 -3.62 1.92
C GLU A 195 -26.45 -2.57 2.73
N PRO A 196 -25.11 -2.68 2.79
CA PRO A 196 -24.27 -1.67 3.40
C PRO A 196 -24.34 -0.38 2.57
N THR A 197 -24.57 0.74 3.24
CA THR A 197 -24.68 2.05 2.56
C THR A 197 -23.41 2.88 2.71
N PRO A 198 -23.13 3.81 1.79
CA PRO A 198 -22.03 4.78 1.95
C PRO A 198 -22.10 5.54 3.28
N THR A 199 -23.30 5.84 3.78
CA THR A 199 -23.51 6.49 5.07
C THR A 199 -23.00 5.63 6.24
N MET A 200 -23.29 4.33 6.24
CA MET A 200 -22.83 3.41 7.28
C MET A 200 -21.29 3.32 7.30
N ILE A 201 -20.68 3.18 6.12
CA ILE A 201 -19.23 3.09 5.97
C ILE A 201 -18.57 4.41 6.41
N ASN A 202 -19.08 5.56 5.94
CA ASN A 202 -18.57 6.88 6.33
C ASN A 202 -18.69 7.12 7.84
N ASN A 203 -19.78 6.69 8.47
CA ASN A 203 -19.95 6.81 9.92
C ASN A 203 -18.88 5.99 10.67
N ALA A 204 -18.61 4.75 10.25
CA ALA A 204 -17.56 3.92 10.85
C ALA A 204 -16.14 4.48 10.63
N MET A 205 -15.87 5.03 9.44
CA MET A 205 -14.60 5.70 9.15
C MET A 205 -14.41 6.94 10.03
N ASN A 206 -15.43 7.79 10.12
CA ASN A 206 -15.40 9.03 10.91
C ASN A 206 -15.39 8.77 12.43
N ALA A 207 -15.91 7.63 12.89
CA ALA A 207 -15.81 7.20 14.29
C ALA A 207 -14.39 6.74 14.69
N GLY A 208 -13.47 6.63 13.73
CA GLY A 208 -12.09 6.23 13.94
C GLY A 208 -11.87 4.75 13.64
N THR A 209 -11.37 4.49 12.43
CA THR A 209 -10.97 3.16 11.96
C THR A 209 -9.52 3.19 11.50
N GLY A 210 -8.69 2.26 11.99
CA GLY A 210 -7.26 2.19 11.65
C GLY A 210 -6.95 1.27 10.48
N PHE A 211 -7.89 0.40 10.10
CA PHE A 211 -7.66 -0.63 9.10
C PHE A 211 -8.95 -1.01 8.37
N SER A 212 -8.88 -1.24 7.06
CA SER A 212 -10.03 -1.69 6.26
C SER A 212 -9.61 -2.78 5.28
N ILE A 213 -10.45 -3.81 5.15
CA ILE A 213 -10.31 -4.88 4.15
C ILE A 213 -11.56 -4.88 3.29
N ILE A 214 -11.37 -4.98 1.98
CA ILE A 214 -12.44 -5.06 1.00
C ILE A 214 -12.22 -6.32 0.16
N GLN A 215 -13.26 -7.13 -0.03
CA GLN A 215 -13.22 -8.29 -0.90
C GLN A 215 -14.49 -8.36 -1.76
N GLY A 216 -14.28 -8.49 -3.06
CA GLY A 216 -15.34 -8.45 -4.05
C GLY A 216 -15.80 -7.03 -4.41
N THR A 217 -16.85 -6.97 -5.22
CA THR A 217 -17.53 -5.75 -5.60
C THR A 217 -18.80 -5.64 -4.78
N VAL A 218 -18.99 -4.50 -4.09
CA VAL A 218 -20.23 -4.19 -3.40
C VAL A 218 -20.86 -3.01 -4.15
N THR A 219 -22.02 -3.24 -4.76
CA THR A 219 -22.74 -2.25 -5.57
C THR A 219 -23.81 -1.53 -4.76
#